data_AF-A0A7C3GDM6-F1
#
_entry.id   AF-A0A7C3GDM6-F1
#
_cell.length_a   1.000
_cell.length_b   1.000
_cell.length_c   1.000
_cell.angle_alpha   90.00
_cell.angle_beta   90.00
_cell.angle_gamma   90.00
#
_symmetry.space_group_name_H-M   'P 1'
#
loop_
_entity.id
_entity.type
_entity.pdbx_description
1 polymer ?
#
loop_
_entity_poly.entity_id
_entity_poly.type
_entity_poly.pdbx_seq_one_letter_code
_entity_poly.pdbx_strand_id
1 'polypeptide(L)' 'MEEVGWQEGGGAPESELVCLAIVTVREGAPPTANLMAPVLINPATRRGVQAIQADSGYSHRHPLAPGAEEGEPCS' A
#
# COMPACT_ATOMS: atom_id res chain seq x y z
N MET A 1 2.79 -16.94 -16.50
CA MET A 1 2.30 -15.83 -15.66
C MET A 1 1.04 -16.37 -15.02
N GLU A 2 1.16 -16.95 -13.82
CA GLU A 2 -0.01 -17.50 -13.14
C GLU A 2 -0.89 -16.35 -12.68
N GLU A 3 -2.13 -16.35 -13.14
CA GLU A 3 -3.16 -15.45 -12.67
C GLU A 3 -3.35 -15.69 -11.18
N VAL A 4 -3.22 -14.64 -10.38
CA VAL A 4 -3.49 -14.73 -8.95
C VAL A 4 -5.00 -14.84 -8.80
N GLY A 5 -5.50 -16.08 -8.78
CA GLY A 5 -6.93 -16.37 -8.63
C GLY A 5 -7.43 -15.81 -7.30
N TRP A 6 -8.16 -14.70 -7.36
CA TRP A 6 -8.97 -14.24 -6.25
C TRP A 6 -10.14 -15.20 -6.15
N GLN A 7 -10.08 -16.14 -5.21
CA GLN A 7 -11.26 -16.92 -4.86
C GLN A 7 -12.29 -15.94 -4.30
N GLU A 8 -13.42 -15.77 -4.99
CA GLU A 8 -14.65 -15.21 -4.44
C GLU A 8 -15.17 -16.18 -3.36
N GLY A 9 -14.51 -16.17 -2.21
CA GLY A 9 -14.64 -17.20 -1.20
C GLY A 9 -14.70 -16.59 0.18
N GLY A 10 -15.93 -16.27 0.60
CA GLY A 10 -16.26 -15.89 1.96
C GLY A 10 -16.03 -14.40 2.19
N GLY A 11 -17.13 -13.67 2.33
CA GLY A 11 -17.12 -12.41 3.06
C GLY A 11 -16.61 -12.70 4.46
N ALA A 12 -15.30 -12.63 4.64
CA ALA A 12 -14.77 -12.17 5.90
C ALA A 12 -15.57 -10.89 6.23
N PRO A 13 -15.89 -10.60 7.50
CA PRO A 13 -16.30 -9.24 7.83
C PRO A 13 -15.31 -8.26 7.18
N GLU A 14 -15.59 -6.97 7.11
CA GLU A 14 -14.60 -5.97 6.65
C GLU A 14 -13.33 -5.90 7.55
N SER A 15 -12.96 -7.00 8.22
CA SER A 15 -11.68 -7.39 8.82
C SER A 15 -10.49 -6.95 7.97
N GLU A 16 -10.18 -5.68 8.15
CA GLU A 16 -8.87 -5.05 8.22
C GLU A 16 -7.86 -5.63 7.23
N LEU A 17 -8.16 -5.51 5.94
CA LEU A 17 -7.10 -5.50 4.96
C LEU A 17 -6.15 -4.35 5.32
N VAL A 18 -4.89 -4.68 5.54
CA VAL A 18 -3.85 -3.67 5.78
C VAL A 18 -3.39 -3.16 4.42
N CYS A 19 -3.60 -1.88 4.16
CA CYS A 19 -3.20 -1.21 2.92
C CYS A 19 -1.96 -0.35 3.18
N LEU A 20 -0.87 -0.64 2.48
CA LEU A 20 0.42 0.02 2.62
C LEU A 20 0.89 0.57 1.28
N ALA A 21 1.70 1.63 1.31
CA ALA A 21 2.38 2.17 0.14
C ALA A 21 3.90 1.99 0.28
N ILE A 22 4.58 1.74 -0.85
CA ILE A 22 6.05 1.70 -0.88
C ILE A 22 6.57 3.13 -0.97
N VAL A 23 7.42 3.52 -0.01
CA VAL A 23 8.06 4.84 0.00
C VAL A 23 9.45 4.76 -0.64
N THR A 24 9.70 5.64 -1.60
CA THR A 24 11.02 5.87 -2.18
C THR A 24 11.64 7.09 -1.54
N VAL A 25 12.74 6.88 -0.80
CA VAL A 25 13.58 7.92 -0.21
C VAL A 25 14.83 8.08 -1.07
N ARG A 26 15.21 9.32 -1.38
CA ARG A 26 16.42 9.64 -2.16
C ARG A 26 17.14 10.80 -1.51
N GLU A 27 18.46 10.79 -1.55
CA GLU A 27 19.26 11.92 -1.11
C GLU A 27 18.95 13.15 -1.98
N GLY A 28 18.77 14.31 -1.34
CA GLY A 28 18.53 15.59 -2.04
C GLY A 28 17.17 15.74 -2.74
N ALA A 29 16.21 14.83 -2.53
CA ALA A 29 14.87 14.93 -3.10
C ALA A 29 13.77 14.57 -2.08
N PRO A 30 12.58 15.20 -2.15
CA PRO A 30 11.45 14.82 -1.29
C PRO A 30 11.07 13.34 -1.47
N PRO A 31 10.70 12.64 -0.38
CA PRO A 31 10.24 11.26 -0.49
C PRO A 31 8.93 11.17 -1.27
N THR A 32 8.73 10.04 -1.93
CA THR A 32 7.52 9.77 -2.72
C THR A 32 6.93 8.41 -2.37
N ALA A 33 5.61 8.26 -2.45
CA ALA A 33 4.91 7.00 -2.27
C ALA A 33 4.40 6.45 -3.62
N ASN A 34 4.49 5.14 -3.79
CA ASN A 34 3.85 4.44 -4.90
C ASN A 34 2.40 4.10 -4.55
N LEU A 35 1.48 4.97 -4.95
CA LEU A 35 0.03 4.77 -4.76
C LEU A 35 -0.62 3.97 -5.90
N MET A 36 0.06 3.84 -7.03
CA MET A 36 -0.39 3.01 -8.16
C MET A 36 -0.32 1.51 -7.83
N ALA A 37 0.62 1.09 -6.98
CA ALA A 37 0.83 -0.31 -6.64
C ALA A 37 0.96 -0.52 -5.11
N PRO A 38 -0.14 -0.34 -4.35
CA PRO A 38 -0.15 -0.60 -2.91
C PRO A 38 0.12 -2.07 -2.60
N VAL A 39 0.62 -2.32 -1.39
CA VAL A 39 0.73 -3.65 -0.80
C VAL A 39 -0.51 -3.88 0.06
N LEU A 40 -1.30 -4.89 -0.31
CA LEU A 40 -2.46 -5.33 0.44
C LEU A 40 -2.10 -6.60 1.21
N ILE A 41 -2.32 -6.59 2.51
CA ILE A 41 -2.10 -7.76 3.38
C ILE A 41 -3.44 -8.14 4.00
N ASN A 42 -3.80 -9.41 3.91
CA ASN A 42 -4.88 -10.01 4.67
C ASN A 42 -4.27 -10.72 5.89
N PRO A 43 -4.35 -10.16 7.11
CA PRO A 43 -3.72 -10.75 8.29
C PRO A 43 -4.31 -12.11 8.67
N ALA A 44 -5.61 -12.32 8.40
CA ALA A 44 -6.31 -13.57 8.71
C ALA A 44 -5.76 -14.75 7.89
N THR A 45 -5.42 -14.52 6.62
CA THR A 45 -4.87 -15.55 5.73
C THR A 45 -3.35 -15.54 5.64
N ARG A 46 -2.70 -14.50 6.20
CA ARG A 46 -1.25 -14.23 6.07
C ARG A 46 -0.80 -14.16 4.60
N ARG A 47 -1.68 -13.69 3.72
CA ARG A 47 -1.37 -13.49 2.31
C ARG A 47 -1.21 -12.00 2.04
N GLY A 48 -0.21 -11.67 1.23
CA GLY A 48 0.05 -10.31 0.76
C GLY A 48 0.19 -10.30 -0.76
N VAL A 49 -0.24 -9.20 -1.38
CA VAL A 49 -0.04 -8.92 -2.80
C VAL A 49 0.38 -7.46 -2.98
N GLN A 50 1.13 -7.18 -4.04
CA GLN A 50 1.25 -5.82 -4.55
C GLN A 50 0.29 -5.67 -5.73
N ALA A 51 -0.76 -4.85 -5.56
CA ALA A 51 -1.84 -4.74 -6.53
C ALA A 51 -1.61 -3.54 -7.46
N ILE A 52 -1.29 -3.77 -8.73
CA ILE A 52 -1.08 -2.69 -9.70
C ILE A 52 -2.44 -2.18 -10.22
N GLN A 53 -2.75 -0.92 -9.95
CA GLN A 53 -3.98 -0.24 -10.33
C GLN A 53 -3.74 0.73 -11.50
N ALA A 54 -3.42 0.18 -12.68
CA ALA A 54 -2.96 0.97 -13.84
C ALA A 54 -3.93 2.09 -14.26
N ASP A 55 -5.25 1.88 -14.12
CA ASP A 55 -6.29 2.82 -14.57
C ASP A 55 -6.85 3.72 -13.44
N SER A 56 -6.26 3.70 -12.25
CA SER A 56 -6.76 4.45 -11.08
C SER A 56 -6.45 5.96 -11.10
N GLY A 57 -5.56 6.41 -11.99
CA GLY A 57 -5.04 7.78 -12.01
C GLY A 57 -4.01 8.07 -10.91
N TYR A 58 -3.74 7.13 -9.99
CA TYR A 58 -2.68 7.30 -8.99
C TYR A 58 -1.29 7.16 -9.60
N SER A 59 -0.37 8.00 -9.11
CA SER A 59 1.04 7.97 -9.53
C SER A 59 1.86 6.98 -8.70
N HIS A 60 2.88 6.40 -9.34
CA HIS A 60 3.92 5.63 -8.66
C HIS A 60 4.95 6.52 -7.91
N ARG A 61 4.87 7.85 -8.10
CA ARG A 61 5.72 8.86 -7.45
C ARG A 61 4.87 9.99 -6.87
N HIS A 62 3.90 9.64 -6.03
CA HIS A 62 3.10 10.63 -5.33
C HIS A 62 3.97 11.35 -4.27
N PRO A 63 4.10 12.68 -4.29
CA PRO A 63 4.90 13.40 -3.29
C PRO A 63 4.34 13.20 -1.88
N LEU A 64 5.19 12.90 -0.90
CA LEU A 64 4.79 12.96 0.50
C LEU A 64 5.02 14.39 1.01
N ALA A 65 3.97 15.02 1.55
CA ALA A 65 4.07 16.37 2.09
C ALA A 65 4.99 16.40 3.32
N PRO A 66 5.95 17.33 3.41
CA PRO A 66 6.69 17.57 4.64
C PRO A 66 5.75 18.30 5.60
N GLY A 67 5.14 17.60 6.57
CA GLY A 67 4.28 18.27 7.55
C GLY A 67 3.25 17.42 8.30
N ALA A 68 3.50 16.13 8.52
CA ALA A 68 2.86 15.48 9.66
C ALA A 68 3.72 15.79 10.88
N GLU A 69 3.16 16.48 11.87
CA GLU A 69 3.72 16.65 13.21
C GLU A 69 4.36 15.32 13.64
N GLU A 70 5.59 15.38 14.17
CA GLU A 70 6.29 14.22 14.71
C GLU A 70 5.45 13.68 15.87
N GLY A 71 4.62 12.68 15.58
CA GLY A 71 3.83 11.99 16.60
C GLY A 71 4.77 11.35 17.61
N GLU A 72 4.37 11.32 18.88
CA GLU A 72 5.21 10.80 19.97
C GLU A 72 5.82 9.45 19.57
N PRO A 73 7.14 9.27 19.80
CA PRO A 73 7.81 8.01 19.46
C PRO A 73 7.07 6.87 20.15
N CYS A 74 6.77 5.81 19.39
CA CYS A 74 6.12 4.62 19.95
C CYS A 74 6.97 4.10 21.12
N SER A 75 6.38 4.07 22.31
CA SER A 75 6.96 3.49 23.53
C SER A 75 6.81 1.97 23.55
#